data_AF-A0A9W9GNB1-F1
#
_entry.id   AF-A0A9W9GNB1-F1
#
_cell.length_a   1.000
_cell.length_b   1.000
_cell.length_c   1.000
_cell.angle_alpha   90.00
_cell.angle_beta   90.00
_cell.angle_gamma   90.00
#
_symmetry.space_group_name_H-M   'P 1'
#
loop_
_entity.id
_entity.type
_entity.pdbx_description
1 polymer ?
#
loop_
_entity_poly.entity_id
_entity_poly.type
_entity_poly.pdbx_seq_one_letter_code
_entity_poly.pdbx_strand_id
1 'polypeptide(L)'
;MDQIEELRNSITSDVDRQVTPLIDILRAQIQSLRDDLQRVQSQTEQIQHRSSSSSKRPKPSLPNPEKFTGAMVKYDTWDAAIRAKLAIDGPAIGDSTAQFYYVYMNLSSQVQAMVLPQLATARDNDSHNYQTILDQLRRVYDNPNKVQEAEDRLLSVRQGADESLAAYIAKFERLLYEARGQHWPDVTKKRFKQEEYSI
;
A
#
# COMPACT_ATOMS: atom_id res chain seq x y z
N MET A 1 -42.84 -70.14 -26.76
CA MET A 1 -43.20 -69.11 -25.77
C MET A 1 -42.10 -68.97 -24.74
N ASP A 2 -41.59 -70.08 -24.19
CA ASP A 2 -40.55 -70.10 -23.13
C ASP A 2 -39.23 -69.38 -23.46
N GLN A 3 -38.66 -69.54 -24.67
CA GLN A 3 -37.37 -68.91 -25.02
C GLN A 3 -37.40 -67.38 -25.05
N ILE A 4 -38.53 -66.78 -25.42
CA ILE A 4 -38.68 -65.32 -25.47
C ILE A 4 -38.76 -64.74 -24.05
N GLU A 5 -39.40 -65.46 -23.14
CA GLU A 5 -39.52 -65.07 -21.74
C GLU A 5 -38.18 -65.22 -21.01
N GLU A 6 -37.40 -66.25 -21.33
CA GLU A 6 -36.05 -66.45 -20.82
C GLU A 6 -35.06 -65.37 -21.31
N LEU A 7 -35.10 -65.03 -22.61
CA LEU A 7 -34.33 -63.91 -23.18
C LEU A 7 -34.70 -62.57 -22.54
N ARG A 8 -36.00 -62.33 -22.31
CA ARG A 8 -36.47 -61.11 -21.64
C ARG A 8 -35.95 -61.03 -20.21
N ASN A 9 -36.03 -62.12 -19.46
CA ASN A 9 -35.55 -62.18 -18.08
C ASN A 9 -34.02 -62.03 -18.01
N SER A 10 -33.28 -62.58 -18.98
CA SER A 10 -31.82 -62.41 -19.09
C SER A 10 -31.45 -60.95 -19.37
N ILE A 11 -32.11 -60.30 -20.32
CA ILE A 11 -31.88 -58.88 -20.65
C ILE A 11 -32.25 -57.98 -19.45
N THR A 12 -33.38 -58.23 -18.79
CA THR A 12 -33.77 -57.48 -17.59
C THR A 12 -32.76 -57.67 -16.46
N SER A 13 -32.28 -58.89 -16.24
CA SER A 13 -31.26 -59.17 -15.24
C SER A 13 -29.92 -58.50 -15.56
N ASP A 14 -29.55 -58.39 -16.84
CA ASP A 14 -28.27 -57.78 -17.23
C ASP A 14 -28.32 -56.24 -17.17
N VAL A 15 -29.46 -55.66 -17.53
CA VAL A 15 -29.75 -54.23 -17.31
C VAL A 15 -29.71 -53.89 -15.82
N ASP A 16 -30.31 -54.70 -14.95
CA ASP A 16 -30.26 -54.48 -13.51
C ASP A 16 -28.85 -54.65 -12.93
N ARG A 17 -28.03 -55.54 -13.50
CA ARG A 17 -26.65 -55.74 -13.03
C ARG A 17 -25.70 -54.62 -13.43
N GLN A 18 -25.92 -53.99 -14.59
CA GLN A 18 -24.97 -53.03 -15.14
C GLN A 18 -25.44 -51.57 -15.02
N VAL A 19 -26.72 -51.30 -15.27
CA VAL A 19 -27.24 -49.92 -15.38
C VAL A 19 -27.69 -49.37 -14.04
N THR A 20 -28.38 -50.17 -13.23
CA THR A 20 -28.86 -49.78 -11.89
C THR A 20 -27.75 -49.27 -10.96
N PRO A 21 -26.58 -49.93 -10.81
CA PRO A 21 -25.51 -49.41 -9.95
C PRO A 21 -24.92 -48.10 -10.46
N LEU A 22 -24.84 -47.89 -11.78
CA LEU A 22 -24.36 -46.64 -12.36
C LEU A 22 -25.33 -45.47 -12.09
N ILE A 23 -26.64 -45.74 -12.14
CA ILE A 23 -27.67 -44.76 -11.80
C ILE A 23 -27.55 -44.37 -10.31
N ASP A 24 -27.31 -45.33 -9.42
CA ASP A 24 -27.19 -45.05 -7.99
C ASP A 24 -25.91 -44.28 -7.66
N ILE A 25 -24.79 -44.59 -8.33
CA ILE A 25 -23.56 -43.81 -8.23
C ILE A 25 -23.80 -42.37 -8.71
N LEU A 26 -24.46 -42.17 -9.85
CA LEU A 26 -24.74 -40.85 -10.39
C LEU A 26 -25.66 -40.04 -9.45
N ARG A 27 -26.69 -40.69 -8.88
CA ARG A 27 -27.57 -40.08 -7.88
C ARG A 27 -26.80 -39.64 -6.64
N ALA A 28 -25.90 -40.48 -6.13
CA ALA A 28 -25.05 -40.15 -5.00
C ALA A 28 -24.13 -38.96 -5.31
N GLN A 29 -23.55 -38.91 -6.52
CA GLN A 29 -22.70 -37.79 -6.94
C GLN A 29 -23.48 -36.48 -7.08
N ILE A 30 -24.69 -36.52 -7.64
CA ILE A 30 -25.57 -35.35 -7.74
C ILE A 30 -25.93 -34.84 -6.35
N GLN A 31 -26.19 -35.74 -5.40
CA GLN A 31 -26.52 -35.35 -4.03
C GLN A 31 -25.32 -34.68 -3.34
N SER A 32 -24.12 -35.26 -3.48
CA SER A 32 -22.88 -34.66 -2.96
C SER A 32 -22.65 -33.24 -3.50
N LEU A 33 -22.83 -33.03 -4.81
CA LEU A 33 -22.65 -31.72 -5.43
C LEU A 33 -23.69 -30.70 -4.94
N ARG A 34 -24.93 -31.12 -4.67
CA ARG A 34 -25.96 -30.25 -4.10
C ARG A 34 -25.60 -29.83 -2.68
N ASP A 35 -25.12 -30.75 -1.87
CA ASP A 35 -24.72 -30.48 -0.49
C ASP A 35 -23.52 -29.50 -0.46
N ASP A 36 -22.55 -29.66 -1.37
CA ASP A 36 -21.44 -28.72 -1.51
C ASP A 36 -21.90 -27.33 -1.97
N LEU A 37 -22.82 -27.24 -2.94
CA LEU A 37 -23.40 -25.97 -3.35
C LEU A 37 -24.15 -25.28 -2.20
N GLN A 38 -24.90 -26.02 -1.40
CA GLN A 38 -25.57 -25.47 -0.21
C GLN A 38 -24.55 -24.95 0.80
N ARG A 39 -23.46 -25.69 1.05
CA ARG A 39 -22.39 -25.23 1.96
C ARG A 39 -21.76 -23.94 1.47
N VAL A 40 -21.43 -23.84 0.18
CA VAL A 40 -20.86 -22.63 -0.42
C VAL A 40 -21.85 -21.46 -0.34
N GLN A 41 -23.13 -21.69 -0.61
CA GLN A 41 -24.16 -20.66 -0.50
C GLN A 41 -24.31 -20.16 0.95
N SER A 42 -24.45 -21.07 1.92
CA SER A 42 -24.53 -20.68 3.34
C SER A 42 -23.28 -19.94 3.82
N GLN A 43 -22.09 -20.32 3.34
CA GLN A 43 -20.86 -19.61 3.66
C GLN A 43 -20.84 -18.20 3.04
N THR A 44 -21.35 -18.06 1.82
CA THR A 44 -21.46 -16.77 1.12
C THR A 44 -22.46 -15.84 1.82
N GLU A 45 -23.62 -16.37 2.21
CA GLU A 45 -24.65 -15.64 2.98
C GLU A 45 -24.10 -15.20 4.35
N GLN A 46 -23.36 -16.05 5.05
CA GLN A 46 -22.71 -15.67 6.31
C GLN A 46 -21.68 -14.56 6.12
N ILE A 47 -20.86 -14.61 5.06
CA ILE A 47 -19.89 -13.55 4.74
C ILE A 47 -20.61 -12.24 4.40
N GLN A 48 -21.72 -12.29 3.66
CA GLN A 48 -22.57 -11.13 3.34
C GLN A 48 -23.24 -10.54 4.59
N HIS A 49 -23.79 -11.37 5.47
CA HIS A 49 -24.38 -10.90 6.73
C HIS A 49 -23.32 -10.27 7.65
N ARG A 50 -22.10 -10.81 7.69
CA ARG A 50 -20.98 -10.23 8.45
C ARG A 50 -20.45 -8.92 7.85
N SER A 51 -20.66 -8.68 6.55
CA SER A 51 -20.32 -7.42 5.89
C SER A 51 -21.48 -6.40 5.94
N SER A 52 -22.70 -6.84 6.21
CA SER A 52 -23.88 -5.97 6.43
C SER A 52 -23.90 -5.29 7.80
N SER A 53 -23.11 -5.74 8.78
CA SER A 53 -22.74 -4.90 9.93
C SER A 53 -21.77 -3.83 9.45
N SER A 54 -22.34 -2.76 8.87
CA SER A 54 -21.65 -1.65 8.24
C SER A 54 -20.34 -1.31 8.96
N SER A 55 -19.20 -1.66 8.35
CA SER A 55 -17.95 -0.97 8.61
C SER A 55 -18.14 0.45 8.06
N LYS A 56 -18.80 1.31 8.85
CA LYS A 56 -18.81 2.74 8.57
C LYS A 56 -17.34 3.11 8.42
N ARG A 57 -16.94 3.56 7.22
CA ARG A 57 -15.55 3.99 6.99
C ARG A 57 -15.14 4.86 8.18
N PRO A 58 -14.01 4.55 8.83
CA PRO A 58 -13.59 5.31 9.98
C PRO A 58 -13.48 6.78 9.59
N LYS A 59 -13.78 7.67 10.53
CA LYS A 59 -13.60 9.10 10.29
C LYS A 59 -12.10 9.39 10.11
N PRO A 60 -11.70 10.26 9.18
CA PRO A 60 -10.31 10.69 9.08
C PRO A 60 -9.85 11.36 10.39
N SER A 61 -8.65 11.03 10.83
CA SER A 61 -8.03 11.53 12.06
C SER A 61 -7.12 12.72 11.80
N LEU A 62 -6.35 12.70 10.70
CA LEU A 62 -5.40 13.75 10.36
C LEU A 62 -6.02 14.83 9.46
N PRO A 63 -5.57 16.09 9.57
CA PRO A 63 -5.90 17.13 8.60
C PRO A 63 -5.42 16.74 7.20
N ASN A 64 -6.07 17.30 6.18
CA ASN A 64 -5.59 17.12 4.81
C ASN A 64 -4.29 17.90 4.61
N PRO A 65 -3.25 17.29 4.02
CA PRO A 65 -2.02 18.00 3.69
C PRO A 65 -2.27 19.07 2.61
N GLU A 66 -1.39 20.07 2.57
CA GLU A 66 -1.38 21.02 1.44
C GLU A 66 -1.06 20.31 0.13
N LYS A 67 -1.57 20.83 -0.98
CA LYS A 67 -1.22 20.30 -2.30
C LYS A 67 0.26 20.54 -2.58
N PHE A 68 0.94 19.55 -3.15
CA PHE A 68 2.31 19.73 -3.60
C PHE A 68 2.35 20.56 -4.88
N THR A 69 3.06 21.67 -4.83
CA THR A 69 3.15 22.63 -5.93
C THR A 69 4.34 22.40 -6.86
N GLY A 70 5.24 21.46 -6.52
CA GLY A 70 6.50 21.24 -7.25
C GLY A 70 7.70 22.01 -6.68
N ALA A 71 7.56 22.67 -5.53
CA ALA A 71 8.69 23.32 -4.88
C ALA A 71 9.59 22.29 -4.18
N MET A 72 10.81 22.07 -4.69
CA MET A 72 11.79 21.11 -4.14
C MET A 72 12.01 21.28 -2.63
N VAL A 73 12.14 22.51 -2.15
CA VAL A 73 12.34 22.81 -0.71
C VAL A 73 11.20 22.34 0.19
N LYS A 74 9.99 22.15 -0.36
CA LYS A 74 8.81 21.66 0.38
C LYS A 74 8.60 20.15 0.20
N TYR A 75 9.35 19.50 -0.69
CA TYR A 75 9.11 18.11 -1.07
C TYR A 75 9.19 17.16 0.13
N ASP A 76 10.28 17.20 0.91
CA ASP A 76 10.47 16.30 2.05
C ASP A 76 9.37 16.48 3.12
N THR A 77 8.93 17.71 3.37
CA THR A 77 7.83 17.99 4.31
C THR A 77 6.49 17.47 3.79
N TRP A 78 6.22 17.64 2.49
CA TRP A 78 5.01 17.16 1.87
C TRP A 78 4.97 15.62 1.78
N ASP A 79 6.06 14.97 1.38
CA ASP A 79 6.17 13.51 1.31
C ASP A 79 5.94 12.87 2.69
N ALA A 80 6.51 13.45 3.75
CA ALA A 80 6.24 13.02 5.12
C ALA A 80 4.76 13.16 5.50
N ALA A 81 4.13 14.29 5.16
CA ALA A 81 2.72 14.54 5.49
C ALA A 81 1.76 13.60 4.74
N ILE A 82 1.96 13.40 3.43
CA ILE A 82 1.10 12.52 2.63
C ILE A 82 1.24 11.06 3.05
N ARG A 83 2.46 10.61 3.39
CA ARG A 83 2.71 9.25 3.91
C ARG A 83 2.04 9.05 5.27
N ALA A 84 2.15 10.02 6.18
CA ALA A 84 1.47 9.95 7.47
C ALA A 84 -0.05 9.86 7.29
N LYS A 85 -0.61 10.66 6.38
CA LYS A 85 -2.04 10.65 6.05
C LYS A 85 -2.49 9.30 5.50
N LEU A 86 -1.74 8.70 4.57
CA LEU A 86 -2.04 7.37 4.02
C LEU A 86 -1.90 6.26 5.06
N ALA A 87 -0.91 6.35 5.95
CA ALA A 87 -0.67 5.35 6.98
C ALA A 87 -1.77 5.33 8.05
N ILE A 88 -2.25 6.50 8.47
CA ILE A 88 -3.24 6.63 9.55
C ILE A 88 -4.67 6.59 9.01
N ASP A 89 -4.94 7.31 7.92
CA ASP A 89 -6.28 7.47 7.35
C ASP A 89 -6.51 6.62 6.10
N GLY A 90 -5.59 5.72 5.73
CA GLY A 90 -5.77 4.78 4.62
C GLY A 90 -7.13 4.08 4.64
N PRO A 91 -7.55 3.46 5.77
CA PRO A 91 -8.88 2.85 5.88
C PRO A 91 -10.06 3.83 5.73
N ALA A 92 -9.87 5.10 6.10
CA ALA A 92 -10.88 6.16 5.94
C ALA A 92 -10.97 6.65 4.48
N ILE A 93 -9.82 6.73 3.80
CA ILE A 93 -9.70 7.11 2.39
C ILE A 93 -10.32 6.03 1.50
N GLY A 94 -10.04 4.76 1.77
CA GLY A 94 -10.62 3.61 1.09
C GLY A 94 -9.60 2.59 0.62
N ASP A 95 -9.92 1.91 -0.47
CA ASP A 95 -9.08 0.92 -1.12
C ASP A 95 -7.87 1.55 -1.84
N SER A 96 -7.06 0.71 -2.50
CA SER A 96 -5.88 1.14 -3.26
C SER A 96 -6.23 2.17 -4.33
N THR A 97 -7.35 1.99 -5.02
CA THR A 97 -7.87 2.93 -6.02
C THR A 97 -8.16 4.30 -5.42
N ALA A 98 -8.91 4.34 -4.31
CA ALA A 98 -9.20 5.60 -3.62
C ALA A 98 -7.92 6.29 -3.10
N GLN A 99 -6.97 5.52 -2.56
CA GLN A 99 -5.69 6.05 -2.08
C GLN A 99 -4.80 6.58 -3.21
N PHE A 100 -4.78 5.91 -4.37
CA PHE A 100 -4.09 6.36 -5.57
C PHE A 100 -4.62 7.71 -6.06
N TYR A 101 -5.93 7.83 -6.23
CA TYR A 101 -6.54 9.09 -6.65
C TYR A 101 -6.42 10.17 -5.57
N TYR A 102 -6.42 9.80 -4.30
CA TYR A 102 -6.16 10.75 -3.21
C TYR A 102 -4.78 11.41 -3.35
N VAL A 103 -3.73 10.62 -3.60
CA VAL A 103 -2.39 11.17 -3.84
C VAL A 103 -2.36 12.05 -5.08
N TYR A 104 -2.92 11.59 -6.19
CA TYR A 104 -3.00 12.37 -7.44
C TYR A 104 -3.71 13.71 -7.25
N MET A 105 -4.81 13.75 -6.49
CA MET A 105 -5.58 14.97 -6.23
C MET A 105 -4.91 15.93 -5.22
N ASN A 106 -3.92 15.44 -4.48
CA ASN A 106 -3.05 16.24 -3.60
C ASN A 106 -1.85 16.87 -4.34
N LEU A 107 -1.84 16.82 -5.68
CA LEU A 107 -0.84 17.48 -6.51
C LEU A 107 -1.45 18.73 -7.17
N SER A 108 -0.61 19.73 -7.46
CA SER A 108 -0.99 20.84 -8.35
C SER A 108 -1.15 20.34 -9.79
N SER A 109 -1.89 21.07 -10.62
CA SER A 109 -2.12 20.70 -12.03
C SER A 109 -0.82 20.50 -12.81
N GLN A 110 0.20 21.32 -12.55
CA GLN A 110 1.51 21.19 -13.17
C GLN A 110 2.20 19.87 -12.78
N VAL A 111 2.13 19.49 -11.51
CA VAL A 111 2.75 18.23 -11.03
C VAL A 111 1.94 17.02 -11.48
N GLN A 112 0.60 17.14 -11.53
CA GLN A 112 -0.29 16.10 -12.08
C GLN A 112 0.10 15.74 -13.52
N ALA A 113 0.41 16.74 -14.36
CA ALA A 113 0.82 16.51 -15.75
C ALA A 113 2.06 15.60 -15.86
N MET A 114 2.98 15.67 -14.90
CA MET A 114 4.20 14.85 -14.90
C MET A 114 3.96 13.40 -14.51
N VAL A 115 2.87 13.11 -13.79
CA VAL A 115 2.53 11.76 -13.33
C VAL A 115 1.40 11.12 -14.15
N LEU A 116 1.01 11.74 -15.27
CA LEU A 116 0.08 11.16 -16.23
C LEU A 116 0.52 9.78 -16.76
N PRO A 117 1.82 9.48 -16.99
CA PRO A 117 2.23 8.13 -17.36
C PRO A 117 1.85 7.07 -16.31
N GLN A 118 1.93 7.41 -15.02
CA GLN A 118 1.52 6.53 -13.93
C GLN A 118 -0.01 6.36 -13.92
N LEU A 119 -0.77 7.42 -14.20
CA LEU A 119 -2.23 7.36 -14.34
C LEU A 119 -2.68 6.45 -15.49
N ALA A 120 -2.03 6.57 -16.66
CA ALA A 120 -2.31 5.72 -17.81
C ALA A 120 -1.99 4.24 -17.51
N THR A 121 -0.79 3.98 -16.96
CA THR A 121 -0.35 2.63 -16.58
C THR A 121 -1.28 1.99 -15.55
N ALA A 122 -1.74 2.76 -14.56
CA ALA A 122 -2.65 2.26 -13.54
C ALA A 122 -4.01 1.86 -14.13
N ARG A 123 -4.55 2.66 -15.07
CA ARG A 123 -5.80 2.36 -15.76
C ARG A 123 -5.70 1.13 -16.66
N ASP A 124 -4.62 1.03 -17.42
CA ASP A 124 -4.46 -0.02 -18.42
C ASP A 124 -4.22 -1.40 -17.76
N ASN A 125 -3.63 -1.41 -16.55
CA ASN A 125 -3.34 -2.64 -15.79
C ASN A 125 -4.29 -2.89 -14.61
N ASP A 126 -5.31 -2.04 -14.40
CA ASP A 126 -6.19 -2.01 -13.23
C ASP A 126 -5.45 -2.10 -11.87
N SER A 127 -4.27 -1.47 -11.81
CA SER A 127 -3.36 -1.55 -10.65
C SER A 127 -3.05 -0.16 -10.12
N HIS A 128 -3.89 0.27 -9.18
CA HIS A 128 -3.83 1.61 -8.58
C HIS A 128 -2.88 1.65 -7.38
N ASN A 129 -1.58 1.53 -7.65
CA ASN A 129 -0.55 1.63 -6.63
C ASN A 129 0.02 3.06 -6.53
N TYR A 130 -0.34 3.79 -5.47
CA TYR A 130 0.10 5.18 -5.27
C TYR A 130 1.62 5.31 -5.15
N GLN A 131 2.33 4.24 -4.80
CA GLN A 131 3.79 4.26 -4.69
C GLN A 131 4.46 4.61 -6.02
N THR A 132 3.83 4.28 -7.16
CA THR A 132 4.34 4.64 -8.49
C THR A 132 4.42 6.16 -8.68
N ILE A 133 3.43 6.91 -8.16
CA ILE A 133 3.42 8.37 -8.17
C ILE A 133 4.51 8.90 -7.23
N LEU A 134 4.59 8.38 -6.01
CA LEU A 134 5.58 8.83 -5.02
C LEU A 134 7.02 8.58 -5.48
N ASP A 135 7.28 7.45 -6.14
CA ASP A 135 8.59 7.12 -6.70
C ASP A 135 8.98 8.08 -7.83
N GLN A 136 8.03 8.43 -8.70
CA GLN A 136 8.27 9.41 -9.75
C GLN A 136 8.60 10.79 -9.17
N LEU A 137 7.83 11.26 -8.18
CA LEU A 137 8.08 12.54 -7.53
C LEU A 137 9.43 12.54 -6.81
N ARG A 138 9.79 11.45 -6.13
CA ARG A 138 11.09 11.30 -5.49
C ARG A 138 12.24 11.44 -6.48
N ARG A 139 12.14 10.80 -7.65
CA ARG A 139 13.20 10.91 -8.68
C ARG A 139 13.42 12.33 -9.18
N VAL A 140 12.36 13.15 -9.20
CA VAL A 140 12.40 14.51 -9.77
C VAL A 140 12.74 15.57 -8.71
N TYR A 141 12.24 15.41 -7.49
CA TYR A 141 12.26 16.45 -6.46
C TYR A 141 13.13 16.14 -5.25
N ASP A 142 13.51 14.87 -5.03
CA ASP A 142 14.49 14.53 -4.00
C ASP A 142 15.88 15.00 -4.45
N ASN A 143 16.60 15.72 -3.58
CA ASN A 143 17.96 16.14 -3.89
C ASN A 143 18.92 14.97 -3.62
N PRO A 144 19.55 14.37 -4.65
CA PRO A 144 20.45 13.22 -4.47
C PRO A 144 21.69 13.57 -3.63
N ASN A 145 22.10 14.85 -3.62
CA ASN A 145 23.27 15.34 -2.91
C ASN A 145 22.94 15.88 -1.52
N LYS A 146 21.69 15.78 -1.05
CA LYS A 146 21.27 16.43 0.21
C LYS A 146 22.04 15.99 1.45
N VAL A 147 22.53 14.75 1.46
CA VAL A 147 23.40 14.24 2.53
C VAL A 147 24.76 14.92 2.48
N GLN A 148 25.40 14.97 1.31
CA GLN A 148 26.70 15.63 1.14
C GLN A 148 26.61 17.13 1.43
N GLU A 149 25.57 17.81 0.92
CA GLU A 149 25.36 19.22 1.22
C GLU A 149 25.15 19.46 2.72
N ALA A 150 24.49 18.55 3.43
CA ALA A 150 24.34 18.63 4.88
C ALA A 150 25.67 18.41 5.60
N GLU A 151 26.52 17.49 5.14
CA GLU A 151 27.88 17.30 5.67
C GLU A 151 28.73 18.57 5.49
N ASP A 152 28.74 19.16 4.30
CA ASP A 152 29.49 20.39 3.99
C ASP A 152 28.99 21.57 4.84
N ARG A 153 27.67 21.67 5.04
CA ARG A 153 27.07 22.67 5.96
C ARG A 153 27.43 22.40 7.41
N LEU A 154 27.50 21.13 7.82
CA LEU A 154 27.88 20.75 9.19
C LEU A 154 29.35 21.11 9.49
N LEU A 155 30.24 21.04 8.50
CA LEU A 155 31.64 21.50 8.62
C LEU A 155 31.76 23.02 8.78
N SER A 156 30.81 23.77 8.22
CA SER A 156 30.85 25.24 8.19
C SER A 156 29.92 25.91 9.21
N VAL A 157 29.09 25.14 9.92
CA VAL A 157 28.10 25.69 10.86
C VAL A 157 28.80 26.25 12.10
N ARG A 158 28.51 27.52 12.42
CA ARG A 158 29.02 28.21 13.62
C ARG A 158 27.89 28.95 14.34
N GLN A 159 28.06 29.20 15.64
CA GLN A 159 27.16 30.07 16.38
C GLN A 159 27.33 31.51 15.89
N GLY A 160 26.24 32.16 15.47
CA GLY A 160 26.27 33.58 15.11
C GLY A 160 26.46 34.48 16.35
N ALA A 161 27.02 35.68 16.15
CA ALA A 161 27.27 36.63 17.25
C ALA A 161 25.99 37.00 18.05
N ASP A 162 24.84 37.06 17.36
CA ASP A 162 23.53 37.36 17.94
C ASP A 162 22.63 36.11 18.10
N GLU A 163 23.17 34.90 17.85
CA GLU A 163 22.41 33.65 17.91
C GLU A 163 22.48 33.03 19.32
N SER A 164 21.33 32.74 19.92
CA SER A 164 21.30 32.00 21.18
C SER A 164 21.87 30.58 21.01
N LEU A 165 22.52 30.05 22.07
CA LEU A 165 23.05 28.70 22.08
C LEU A 165 21.99 27.64 21.74
N ALA A 166 20.75 27.82 22.23
CA ALA A 166 19.65 26.90 21.94
C ALA A 166 19.28 26.86 20.44
N ALA A 167 19.27 28.03 19.78
CA ALA A 167 19.02 28.12 18.34
C ALA A 167 20.15 27.46 17.52
N TYR A 168 21.40 27.69 17.92
CA TYR A 168 22.55 27.04 17.31
C TYR A 168 22.49 25.51 17.47
N ILE A 169 22.22 24.99 18.67
CA ILE A 169 22.10 23.55 18.93
C ILE A 169 21.01 22.93 18.05
N ALA A 170 19.83 23.55 17.95
CA ALA A 170 18.74 23.04 17.12
C ALA A 170 19.14 22.99 15.63
N LYS A 171 19.85 24.01 15.14
CA LYS A 171 20.39 24.05 13.77
C LYS A 171 21.45 22.95 13.54
N PHE A 172 22.37 22.77 14.48
CA PHE A 172 23.40 21.73 14.42
C PHE A 172 22.79 20.32 14.43
N GLU A 173 21.86 20.04 15.34
CA GLU A 173 21.19 18.74 15.44
C GLU A 173 20.40 18.40 14.17
N ARG A 174 19.74 19.40 13.58
CA ARG A 174 19.07 19.26 12.30
C ARG A 174 20.05 18.90 11.17
N LEU A 175 21.17 19.62 11.04
CA LEU A 175 22.19 19.33 10.02
C LEU A 175 22.81 17.95 10.23
N LEU A 176 23.10 17.58 11.49
CA LEU A 176 23.59 16.25 11.85
C LEU A 176 22.59 15.16 11.44
N TYR A 177 21.29 15.43 11.58
CA TYR A 177 20.24 14.51 11.13
C TYR A 177 20.22 14.36 9.61
N GLU A 178 20.25 15.48 8.88
CA GLU A 178 20.23 15.53 7.42
C GLU A 178 21.47 14.86 6.80
N ALA A 179 22.64 14.99 7.45
CA ALA A 179 23.90 14.32 7.11
C ALA A 179 23.93 12.82 7.47
N ARG A 180 22.86 12.27 8.06
CA ARG A 180 22.81 10.90 8.60
C ARG A 180 23.88 10.61 9.65
N GLY A 181 24.36 11.66 10.32
CA GLY A 181 25.46 11.60 11.28
C GLY A 181 25.09 11.03 12.65
N GLN A 182 23.84 10.58 12.87
CA GLN A 182 23.42 9.98 14.14
C GLN A 182 24.22 8.71 14.46
N HIS A 183 24.68 8.00 13.43
CA HIS A 183 25.44 6.76 13.54
C HIS A 183 26.95 6.97 13.59
N TRP A 184 27.43 8.21 13.46
CA TRP A 184 28.86 8.48 13.50
C TRP A 184 29.43 8.24 14.92
N PRO A 185 30.68 7.76 15.03
CA PRO A 185 31.35 7.63 16.31
C PRO A 185 31.35 8.94 17.09
N ASP A 186 31.19 8.86 18.41
CA ASP A 186 31.13 10.07 19.26
C ASP A 186 32.38 10.94 19.16
N VAL A 187 33.54 10.35 18.86
CA VAL A 187 34.79 11.08 18.59
C VAL A 187 34.69 11.98 17.35
N THR A 188 33.95 11.53 16.32
CA THR A 188 33.69 12.31 15.10
C THR A 188 32.72 13.44 15.40
N LYS A 189 31.63 13.15 16.12
CA LYS A 189 30.65 14.16 16.56
C LYS A 189 31.28 15.22 17.47
N LYS A 190 32.19 14.81 18.36
CA LYS A 190 32.94 15.71 19.24
C LYS A 190 33.92 16.56 18.44
N ARG A 191 34.62 16.02 17.44
CA ARG A 191 35.51 16.83 16.56
C ARG A 191 34.77 17.99 15.90
N PHE A 192 33.56 17.76 15.36
CA PHE A 192 32.72 18.83 14.82
C PHE A 192 32.34 19.91 15.86
N LYS A 193 32.28 19.54 17.14
CA LYS A 193 32.04 20.49 18.26
C LYS A 193 33.33 21.09 18.84
N GLN A 194 34.52 20.56 18.52
CA GLN A 194 35.80 20.92 19.14
C GLN A 194 36.71 21.75 18.24
N GLU A 195 36.51 21.72 16.91
CA GLU A 195 37.14 22.69 15.98
C GLU A 195 36.73 24.16 16.28
N GLU A 196 35.79 24.37 17.21
CA GLU A 196 35.35 25.66 17.72
C GLU A 196 36.22 26.22 18.87
N TYR A 197 37.13 25.44 19.47
CA TYR A 197 37.96 25.89 20.63
C TYR A 197 39.43 26.17 20.30
N SER A 198 39.82 26.18 19.03
CA SER A 198 41.24 26.35 18.63
C SER A 198 41.52 27.53 17.71
N ILE A 199 40.66 28.54 17.68
CA ILE A 199 40.94 29.86 17.08
C ILE A 199 40.56 30.96 18.08
#